data_AF-A0A2V8R755-F1
#
_entry.id   AF-A0A2V8R755-F1
#
_cell.length_a   1.000
_cell.length_b   1.000
_cell.length_c   1.000
_cell.angle_alpha   90.00
_cell.angle_beta   90.00
_cell.angle_gamma   90.00
#
_symmetry.space_group_name_H-M   'P 1'
#
loop_
_entity.id
_entity.type
_entity.pdbx_description
1 polymer ?
#
loop_
_entity_poly.entity_id
_entity_poly.type
_entity_poly.pdbx_seq_one_letter_code
_entity_poly.pdbx_strand_id
1 'polypeptide(L)'
;MYFNSAMFSAEVSFNLTKFNARVSFDSATFNADVSFSITKFNSEAIFYSATFKDYVRFAGNRENHVFGDNSSLDLQFARIEKPDRLSFHTVKIRPHWFVNVDARKFEFINVRVNWRSISVEQEIKNIGEEDVLSAHRLLARAQC
;
A
#
# COMPACT_ATOMS: atom_id res chain seq x y z
N MET A 1 -15.19 3.74 -3.82
CA MET A 1 -15.12 3.06 -5.14
C MET A 1 -14.60 1.65 -4.91
N TYR A 2 -15.21 0.63 -5.51
CA TYR A 2 -14.90 -0.77 -5.19
C TYR A 2 -14.62 -1.56 -6.46
N PHE A 3 -13.52 -2.29 -6.44
CA PHE A 3 -13.07 -3.25 -7.46
C PHE A 3 -12.73 -4.59 -6.79
N ASN A 4 -13.46 -4.92 -5.73
CA ASN A 4 -13.17 -6.12 -4.94
C ASN A 4 -13.32 -7.36 -5.80
N SER A 5 -12.37 -8.29 -5.68
CA SER A 5 -12.29 -9.51 -6.48
C SER A 5 -12.26 -9.30 -8.01
N ALA A 6 -12.03 -8.06 -8.47
CA ALA A 6 -11.92 -7.77 -9.89
C ALA A 6 -10.63 -8.39 -10.46
N MET A 7 -10.70 -8.81 -11.73
CA MET A 7 -9.54 -9.28 -12.47
C MET A 7 -9.21 -8.28 -13.58
N PHE A 8 -8.00 -7.73 -13.52
CA PHE A 8 -7.44 -6.87 -14.55
C PHE A 8 -6.44 -7.68 -15.37
N SER A 9 -6.85 -8.10 -16.57
CA SER A 9 -6.05 -8.97 -17.45
C SER A 9 -4.98 -8.22 -18.25
N ALA A 10 -5.15 -6.92 -18.43
CA ALA A 10 -4.23 -6.05 -19.17
C ALA A 10 -3.66 -4.96 -18.24
N GLU A 11 -2.70 -4.19 -18.75
CA GLU A 11 -2.12 -3.05 -18.04
C GLU A 11 -3.22 -2.07 -17.58
N VAL A 12 -3.09 -1.56 -16.36
CA VAL A 12 -4.03 -0.59 -15.78
C VAL A 12 -3.29 0.67 -15.34
N SER A 13 -3.80 1.83 -15.77
CA SER A 13 -3.29 3.12 -15.35
C SER A 13 -4.37 3.89 -14.59
N PHE A 14 -4.07 4.23 -13.33
CA PHE A 14 -4.82 5.19 -12.52
C PHE A 14 -4.10 6.54 -12.42
N ASN A 15 -3.17 6.80 -13.34
CA ASN A 15 -2.37 8.01 -13.32
C ASN A 15 -3.25 9.26 -13.30
N LEU A 16 -2.81 10.30 -12.58
CA LEU A 16 -3.52 11.58 -12.45
C LEU A 16 -4.95 11.50 -11.86
N THR A 17 -5.37 10.32 -11.38
CA THR A 17 -6.70 10.13 -10.80
C THR A 17 -6.75 10.64 -9.36
N LYS A 18 -7.89 11.21 -8.94
CA LYS A 18 -8.13 11.64 -7.57
C LYS A 18 -9.23 10.81 -6.91
N PHE A 19 -8.86 9.99 -5.93
CA PHE A 19 -9.80 9.26 -5.08
C PHE A 19 -10.10 10.11 -3.84
N ASN A 20 -11.28 10.75 -3.80
CA ASN A 20 -11.69 11.59 -2.67
C ASN A 20 -12.21 10.79 -1.47
N ALA A 21 -12.70 9.58 -1.72
CA ALA A 21 -13.20 8.65 -0.71
C ALA A 21 -12.41 7.34 -0.77
N ARG A 22 -12.67 6.43 0.18
CA ARG A 22 -12.10 5.08 0.23
C ARG A 22 -12.21 4.40 -1.15
N VAL A 23 -11.10 3.81 -1.59
CA VAL A 23 -11.04 2.94 -2.77
C VAL A 23 -10.53 1.57 -2.36
N SER A 24 -11.20 0.52 -2.85
CA SER A 24 -10.92 -0.85 -2.46
C SER A 24 -10.70 -1.72 -3.69
N PHE A 25 -9.61 -2.47 -3.64
CA PHE A 25 -9.18 -3.53 -4.55
C PHE A 25 -8.97 -4.83 -3.76
N ASP A 26 -9.69 -5.00 -2.65
CA ASP A 26 -9.63 -6.20 -1.82
C ASP A 26 -9.79 -7.46 -2.68
N SER A 27 -8.84 -8.39 -2.55
CA SER A 27 -8.81 -9.66 -3.28
C SER A 27 -8.78 -9.52 -4.81
N ALA A 28 -8.52 -8.33 -5.34
CA ALA A 28 -8.37 -8.10 -6.78
C ALA A 28 -7.09 -8.74 -7.33
N THR A 29 -7.09 -9.09 -8.61
CA THR A 29 -5.92 -9.64 -9.31
C THR A 29 -5.51 -8.73 -10.46
N PHE A 30 -4.27 -8.26 -10.43
CA PHE A 30 -3.62 -7.52 -11.52
C PHE A 30 -2.64 -8.47 -12.23
N ASN A 31 -3.02 -8.91 -13.43
CA ASN A 31 -2.22 -9.87 -14.21
C ASN A 31 -1.08 -9.20 -15.01
N ALA A 32 -1.10 -7.87 -15.11
CA ALA A 32 -0.11 -7.05 -15.81
C ALA A 32 0.20 -5.79 -14.98
N ASP A 33 1.01 -4.90 -15.54
CA ASP A 33 1.48 -3.69 -14.87
C ASP A 33 0.33 -2.80 -14.38
N VAL A 34 0.49 -2.21 -13.20
CA VAL A 34 -0.43 -1.22 -12.65
C VAL A 34 0.31 0.03 -12.14
N SER A 35 -0.14 1.20 -12.60
CA SER A 35 0.47 2.48 -12.26
C SER A 35 -0.50 3.42 -11.54
N PHE A 36 -0.03 3.98 -10.42
CA PHE A 36 -0.65 5.03 -9.61
C PHE A 36 0.24 6.29 -9.58
N SER A 37 0.72 6.71 -10.75
CA SER A 37 1.63 7.85 -10.89
C SER A 37 0.83 9.17 -10.86
N ILE A 38 1.19 10.07 -9.94
CA ILE A 38 0.49 11.35 -9.70
C ILE A 38 -1.00 11.13 -9.32
N THR A 39 -1.36 9.92 -8.91
CA THR A 39 -2.67 9.60 -8.33
C THR A 39 -2.76 10.22 -6.94
N LYS A 40 -3.92 10.73 -6.52
CA LYS A 40 -4.14 11.28 -5.17
C LYS A 40 -5.18 10.46 -4.41
N PHE A 41 -4.73 9.72 -3.41
CA PHE A 41 -5.60 9.07 -2.42
C PHE A 41 -5.80 10.01 -1.23
N ASN A 42 -7.04 10.49 -1.04
CA ASN A 42 -7.40 11.37 0.09
C ASN A 42 -7.99 10.60 1.28
N SER A 43 -8.13 9.29 1.15
CA SER A 43 -8.65 8.35 2.15
C SER A 43 -7.94 7.02 1.95
N GLU A 44 -8.45 5.95 2.56
CA GLU A 44 -7.85 4.62 2.52
C GLU A 44 -7.83 4.02 1.10
N ALA A 45 -6.68 3.50 0.71
CA ALA A 45 -6.49 2.67 -0.47
C ALA A 45 -6.25 1.22 -0.03
N ILE A 46 -7.25 0.36 -0.25
CA ILE A 46 -7.26 -1.01 0.27
C ILE A 46 -6.85 -1.97 -0.85
N PHE A 47 -5.77 -2.71 -0.64
CA PHE A 47 -5.31 -3.82 -1.47
C PHE A 47 -5.15 -5.10 -0.63
N TYR A 48 -5.96 -5.21 0.42
CA TYR A 48 -6.01 -6.39 1.29
C TYR A 48 -6.15 -7.66 0.43
N SER A 49 -5.26 -8.65 0.65
CA SER A 49 -5.24 -9.91 -0.10
C SER A 49 -5.15 -9.79 -1.63
N ALA A 50 -4.85 -8.61 -2.18
CA ALA A 50 -4.73 -8.43 -3.63
C ALA A 50 -3.51 -9.19 -4.19
N THR A 51 -3.59 -9.61 -5.44
CA THR A 51 -2.48 -10.24 -6.16
C THR A 51 -1.94 -9.34 -7.26
N PHE A 52 -0.64 -9.06 -7.22
CA PHE A 52 0.09 -8.36 -8.27
C PHE A 52 1.09 -9.31 -8.93
N LYS A 53 0.92 -9.56 -10.22
CA LYS A 53 1.77 -10.48 -10.99
C LYS A 53 2.96 -9.80 -11.66
N ASP A 54 2.90 -8.48 -11.84
CA ASP A 54 3.95 -7.72 -12.49
C ASP A 54 4.18 -6.34 -11.84
N TYR A 55 4.62 -5.32 -12.60
CA TYR A 55 5.02 -4.04 -12.04
C TYR A 55 3.88 -3.33 -11.31
N VAL A 56 4.20 -2.78 -10.13
CA VAL A 56 3.30 -1.94 -9.34
C VAL A 56 4.03 -0.65 -9.01
N ARG A 57 3.46 0.48 -9.38
CA ARG A 57 4.10 1.78 -9.20
C ARG A 57 3.22 2.76 -8.44
N PHE A 58 3.70 3.22 -7.29
CA PHE A 58 3.17 4.40 -6.59
C PHE A 58 4.18 5.54 -6.71
N ALA A 59 3.91 6.54 -7.55
CA ALA A 59 4.88 7.60 -7.83
C ALA A 59 4.28 8.99 -7.70
N GLY A 60 4.78 9.77 -6.75
CA GLY A 60 4.44 11.18 -6.56
C GLY A 60 5.52 12.11 -7.10
N ASN A 61 5.30 13.40 -6.92
CA ASN A 61 6.32 14.44 -7.10
C ASN A 61 6.26 15.46 -5.95
N ARG A 62 7.01 16.56 -6.05
CA ARG A 62 7.07 17.59 -5.00
C ARG A 62 5.73 18.29 -4.76
N GLU A 63 4.86 18.34 -5.77
CA GLU A 63 3.57 19.05 -5.73
C GLU A 63 2.40 18.09 -5.49
N ASN A 64 2.55 16.83 -5.89
CA ASN A 64 1.52 15.81 -5.89
C ASN A 64 2.00 14.58 -5.12
N HIS A 65 1.60 14.52 -3.85
CA HIS A 65 1.80 13.35 -3.01
C HIS A 65 0.75 12.29 -3.32
N VAL A 66 1.20 11.04 -3.47
CA VAL A 66 0.30 9.91 -3.77
C VAL A 66 -0.72 9.71 -2.65
N PHE A 67 -0.24 9.77 -1.41
CA PHE A 67 -1.00 9.63 -0.19
C PHE A 67 -0.95 10.96 0.57
N GLY A 68 -2.11 11.55 0.84
CA GLY A 68 -2.25 12.71 1.73
C GLY A 68 -2.06 12.35 3.21
N ASP A 69 -2.00 13.36 4.08
CA ASP A 69 -1.71 13.15 5.51
C ASP A 69 -2.72 12.24 6.23
N ASN A 70 -3.99 12.28 5.82
CA ASN A 70 -5.08 11.47 6.38
C ASN A 70 -5.42 10.23 5.54
N SER A 71 -4.56 9.86 4.59
CA SER A 71 -4.73 8.66 3.79
C SER A 71 -3.82 7.54 4.28
N SER A 72 -4.20 6.31 3.95
CA SER A 72 -3.43 5.11 4.24
C SER A 72 -3.44 4.17 3.04
N LEU A 73 -2.46 3.28 3.02
CA LEU A 73 -2.36 2.17 2.10
C LEU A 73 -2.41 0.89 2.93
N ASP A 74 -3.29 -0.02 2.57
CA ASP A 74 -3.34 -1.35 3.17
C ASP A 74 -2.89 -2.41 2.15
N LEU A 75 -1.72 -2.99 2.38
CA LEU A 75 -1.16 -4.11 1.62
C LEU A 75 -1.17 -5.41 2.42
N GLN A 76 -1.89 -5.49 3.54
CA GLN A 76 -1.92 -6.69 4.37
C GLN A 76 -2.34 -7.89 3.54
N PHE A 77 -1.56 -8.98 3.66
CA PHE A 77 -1.74 -10.23 2.94
C PHE A 77 -1.68 -10.14 1.41
N ALA A 78 -1.32 -8.98 0.84
CA ALA A 78 -1.13 -8.86 -0.59
C ALA A 78 -0.02 -9.81 -1.07
N ARG A 79 -0.27 -10.49 -2.19
CA ARG A 79 0.72 -11.34 -2.86
C ARG A 79 1.37 -10.55 -3.98
N ILE A 80 2.67 -10.30 -3.86
CA ILE A 80 3.49 -9.67 -4.90
C ILE A 80 4.39 -10.77 -5.49
N GLU A 81 4.09 -11.23 -6.70
CA GLU A 81 4.83 -12.33 -7.34
C GLU A 81 6.26 -11.93 -7.72
N LYS A 82 6.46 -10.65 -8.04
CA LYS A 82 7.77 -10.04 -8.38
C LYS A 82 8.03 -8.84 -7.46
N PRO A 83 8.49 -9.06 -6.20
CA PRO A 83 8.55 -7.99 -5.20
C PRO A 83 9.56 -6.88 -5.52
N ASP A 84 10.59 -7.17 -6.31
CA ASP A 84 11.51 -6.19 -6.90
C ASP A 84 10.87 -5.27 -7.95
N ARG A 85 9.63 -5.54 -8.35
CA ARG A 85 8.86 -4.72 -9.29
C ARG A 85 7.78 -3.85 -8.62
N LEU A 86 7.69 -3.88 -7.29
CA LEU A 86 6.84 -2.96 -6.53
C LEU A 86 7.67 -1.77 -6.07
N SER A 87 7.31 -0.57 -6.56
CA SER A 87 8.07 0.65 -6.35
C SER A 87 7.26 1.77 -5.71
N PHE A 88 7.88 2.49 -4.78
CA PHE A 88 7.41 3.75 -4.22
C PHE A 88 8.39 4.86 -4.57
N HIS A 89 7.95 5.85 -5.34
CA HIS A 89 8.75 7.00 -5.76
C HIS A 89 8.20 8.31 -5.18
N THR A 90 8.98 9.02 -4.38
CA THR A 90 8.57 10.31 -3.77
C THR A 90 7.26 10.18 -2.98
N VAL A 91 7.18 9.15 -2.14
CA VAL A 91 6.00 8.85 -1.31
C VAL A 91 6.34 9.02 0.17
N LYS A 92 5.42 9.63 0.92
CA LYS A 92 5.43 9.58 2.39
C LYS A 92 4.82 8.25 2.82
N ILE A 93 5.64 7.32 3.27
CA ILE A 93 5.19 5.98 3.69
C ILE A 93 4.98 5.91 5.20
N ARG A 94 4.14 4.99 5.65
CA ARG A 94 3.92 4.70 7.07
C ARG A 94 4.22 3.22 7.37
N PRO A 95 4.81 2.91 8.53
CA PRO A 95 5.16 1.52 8.89
C PRO A 95 4.00 0.53 8.80
N HIS A 96 2.80 0.89 9.26
CA HIS A 96 1.65 -0.03 9.25
C HIS A 96 1.24 -0.52 7.85
N TRP A 97 1.63 0.17 6.78
CA TRP A 97 1.31 -0.24 5.40
C TRP A 97 1.96 -1.57 5.00
N PHE A 98 3.01 -1.98 5.70
CA PHE A 98 3.81 -3.15 5.37
C PHE A 98 3.65 -4.31 6.36
N VAL A 99 2.60 -4.28 7.19
CA VAL A 99 2.26 -5.41 8.06
C VAL A 99 1.83 -6.60 7.20
N ASN A 100 2.28 -7.80 7.53
CA ASN A 100 1.95 -9.04 6.82
C ASN A 100 2.30 -9.06 5.32
N VAL A 101 3.27 -8.24 4.89
CA VAL A 101 3.82 -8.27 3.52
C VAL A 101 5.35 -8.19 3.57
N ASP A 102 6.03 -8.94 2.70
CA ASP A 102 7.48 -8.93 2.63
C ASP A 102 8.01 -7.78 1.75
N ALA A 103 8.22 -6.62 2.36
CA ALA A 103 8.69 -5.43 1.67
C ALA A 103 10.21 -5.40 1.41
N ARG A 104 10.98 -6.44 1.77
CA ARG A 104 12.46 -6.43 1.70
C ARG A 104 13.03 -6.18 0.31
N LYS A 105 12.29 -6.58 -0.74
CA LYS A 105 12.69 -6.40 -2.14
C LYS A 105 11.99 -5.22 -2.82
N PHE A 106 11.11 -4.50 -2.13
CA PHE A 106 10.43 -3.34 -2.73
C PHE A 106 11.43 -2.23 -3.02
N GLU A 107 11.21 -1.48 -4.10
CA GLU A 107 12.02 -0.32 -4.45
C GLU A 107 11.47 0.93 -3.76
N PHE A 108 12.30 1.53 -2.89
CA PHE A 108 11.97 2.77 -2.18
C PHE A 108 12.86 3.91 -2.67
N ILE A 109 12.32 4.78 -3.52
CA ILE A 109 13.07 5.86 -4.17
C ILE A 109 12.53 7.21 -3.71
N ASN A 110 13.38 8.04 -3.10
CA ASN A 110 12.99 9.34 -2.55
C ASN A 110 11.82 9.29 -1.56
N VAL A 111 11.61 8.17 -0.87
CA VAL A 111 10.55 8.05 0.13
C VAL A 111 10.88 8.85 1.40
N ARG A 112 9.84 9.16 2.18
CA ARG A 112 9.95 9.85 3.47
C ARG A 112 9.15 9.09 4.51
N VAL A 113 9.67 9.03 5.73
CA VAL A 113 8.92 8.58 6.92
C VAL A 113 9.03 9.69 7.96
N ASN A 114 7.90 10.11 8.54
CA ASN A 114 7.93 11.09 9.63
C ASN A 114 7.90 10.38 10.98
N TRP A 115 9.05 9.86 11.40
CA TRP A 115 9.21 9.17 12.68
C TRP A 115 8.86 10.04 13.89
N ARG A 116 8.95 11.38 13.77
CA ARG A 116 8.63 12.31 14.87
C ARG A 116 7.13 12.47 15.10
N SER A 117 6.30 12.22 14.08
CA SER A 117 4.84 12.31 14.17
C SER A 117 4.16 10.95 14.26
N ILE A 118 4.94 9.86 14.26
CA ILE A 118 4.42 8.51 14.36
C ILE A 118 4.29 8.17 15.85
N SER A 119 3.05 8.09 16.32
CA SER A 119 2.74 7.46 17.61
C SER A 119 2.60 5.96 17.39
N VAL A 120 3.30 5.15 18.19
CA VAL A 120 3.18 3.69 18.16
C VAL A 120 1.73 3.26 18.42
N GLU A 121 1.06 3.90 19.39
CA GLU A 121 -0.36 3.62 19.68
C GLU A 121 -1.25 3.91 18.47
N GLN A 122 -0.97 5.00 17.74
CA GLN A 122 -1.75 5.34 16.55
C GLN A 122 -1.47 4.37 15.40
N GLU A 123 -0.22 3.95 15.20
CA GLU A 123 0.10 2.95 14.19
C GLU A 123 -0.55 1.60 14.52
N ILE A 124 -0.58 1.19 15.80
CA ILE A 124 -1.30 -0.02 16.24
C ILE A 124 -2.80 0.11 15.96
N LYS A 125 -3.41 1.25 16.29
CA LYS A 125 -4.83 1.52 15.97
C LYS A 125 -5.12 1.47 14.47
N ASN A 126 -4.20 1.97 13.64
CA ASN A 126 -4.35 2.01 12.19
C ASN A 126 -4.27 0.61 11.52
N ILE A 127 -3.79 -0.42 12.22
CA ILE A 127 -3.75 -1.79 11.70
C ILE A 127 -5.14 -2.47 11.71
N GLY A 128 -6.12 -1.88 12.41
CA GLY A 128 -7.50 -2.38 12.51
C GLY A 128 -7.66 -3.54 13.51
N GLU A 129 -8.86 -3.67 14.10
CA GLU A 129 -9.24 -4.71 15.08
C GLU A 129 -9.71 -6.03 14.44
N GLU A 130 -9.36 -6.32 13.18
CA GLU A 130 -9.80 -7.57 12.54
C GLU A 130 -9.04 -8.79 13.09
N ASP A 131 -9.70 -9.50 14.03
CA ASP A 131 -9.69 -10.93 14.38
C ASP A 131 -8.40 -11.76 14.15
N VAL A 132 -7.23 -11.17 14.35
CA VAL A 132 -6.00 -11.91 14.65
C VAL A 132 -5.23 -11.15 15.71
N LEU A 133 -5.28 -11.71 16.94
CA LEU A 133 -4.61 -11.29 18.18
C LEU A 133 -3.43 -10.34 17.95
N SER A 134 -3.72 -9.05 18.09
CA SER A 134 -2.83 -7.89 17.98
C SER A 134 -1.46 -8.05 18.66
N ALA A 135 -1.37 -8.89 19.70
CA ALA A 135 -0.13 -9.20 20.42
C ALA A 135 0.94 -9.94 19.58
N HIS A 136 0.57 -10.66 18.51
CA HIS A 136 1.52 -11.50 17.76
C HIS A 136 2.06 -10.86 16.47
N ARG A 137 1.53 -9.71 16.04
CA ARG A 137 1.91 -9.08 14.75
C ARG A 137 3.32 -8.46 14.75
N LEU A 138 3.84 -8.05 15.91
CA LEU A 138 5.20 -7.49 16.05
C LEU A 138 6.25 -8.53 16.46
N LEU A 139 5.85 -9.65 17.07
CA LEU A 139 6.77 -10.64 17.65
C LEU A 139 7.21 -11.76 16.68
N ALA A 140 6.57 -11.89 15.52
CA ALA A 140 6.86 -12.99 14.57
C ALA A 140 8.15 -12.83 13.73
N ARG A 141 8.98 -11.78 13.94
CA ARG A 141 10.24 -11.57 13.18
C ARG A 141 11.42 -11.10 14.03
N ALA A 142 11.57 -11.64 15.24
CA ALA A 142 12.80 -11.49 16.02
C ALA A 142 13.30 -12.85 16.54
N GLN A 143 13.38 -13.87 15.67
CA GLN A 143 14.16 -15.08 15.94
C GLN A 143 14.80 -15.58 14.64
N CYS A 144 16.06 -15.19 14.47
CA CYS A 144 17.22 -15.83 13.85
C CYS A 144 18.15 -14.76 13.28
#